data_AF-A0AAJ5Z559-F1
#
_entry.id   AF-A0AAJ5Z559-F1
#
_cell.length_a   1.000
_cell.length_b   1.000
_cell.length_c   1.000
_cell.angle_alpha   90.00
_cell.angle_beta   90.00
_cell.angle_gamma   90.00
#
_symmetry.space_group_name_H-M   'P 1'
#
loop_
_entity.id
_entity.type
_entity.pdbx_description
1 polymer ?
#
loop_
_entity_poly.entity_id
_entity_poly.type
_entity_poly.pdbx_seq_one_letter_code
_entity_poly.pdbx_strand_id
1 'polypeptide(L)'
;MEDTDQTRLVHGAMSALQESLRWAGIYYDEGPDMGGPYGPYVQSERLHLYTSYADKLIRCGRAYRDFRPPVSRDMSARASAILREAYLPPSESEAQERIQRGEMFVVRLKMDPERTFSYEDVVYGPMSFRPDAINGVTDDPIIIKSDGWPTYHLASVVDDTEMCITHVLRGEEWIPSMPKHLALYEALDAKPPIFVHLPLLINADGTKLSKRSGDVRVADYMEQGWEPETLVNLVALTGYSYANLEHADHDVKTMNDLIRDFELTRISHTRATLPMDKLVFLNKHHLAKKLALATTCEQTRQDILSRIRPIITSWYGHRSDDYILRVVTLGQQRVDTLLQVPERMAYLFTEPRWDTDTCRAFRASVPTPSFRQVANERVHR
;
A
#
# COMPACT_ATOMS: atom_id res chain seq x y z
N MET A 1 5.77 -3.62 -11.34
CA MET A 1 4.99 -2.37 -11.52
C MET A 1 3.91 -2.59 -12.54
N GLU A 2 2.65 -2.41 -12.16
CA GLU A 2 1.49 -2.62 -13.05
C GLU A 2 0.97 -1.28 -13.61
N ASP A 3 1.45 -0.91 -14.80
CA ASP A 3 1.18 0.38 -15.47
C ASP A 3 0.40 0.22 -16.78
N THR A 4 -0.41 -0.84 -16.91
CA THR A 4 -1.12 -1.20 -18.15
C THR A 4 -2.29 -0.27 -18.50
N ASP A 5 -2.81 0.49 -17.53
CA ASP A 5 -3.82 1.53 -17.76
C ASP A 5 -3.15 2.90 -17.97
N GLN A 6 -2.76 3.14 -19.23
CA GLN A 6 -2.13 4.39 -19.66
C GLN A 6 -3.01 5.63 -19.46
N THR A 7 -4.34 5.48 -19.35
CA THR A 7 -5.24 6.62 -19.13
C THR A 7 -5.23 7.12 -17.69
N ARG A 8 -4.76 6.28 -16.76
CA ARG A 8 -4.66 6.58 -15.32
C ARG A 8 -3.23 6.71 -14.84
N LEU A 9 -2.26 6.65 -15.75
CA LEU A 9 -0.86 6.78 -15.41
C LEU A 9 -0.58 8.17 -14.82
N VAL A 10 0.03 8.20 -13.65
CA VAL A 10 0.45 9.44 -12.99
C VAL A 10 1.97 9.47 -13.00
N HIS A 11 2.54 10.48 -13.66
CA HIS A 11 3.99 10.66 -13.73
C HIS A 11 4.59 10.80 -12.31
N GLY A 12 5.66 10.07 -12.04
CA GLY A 12 6.32 10.06 -10.72
C GLY A 12 5.67 9.13 -9.67
N ALA A 13 4.52 8.50 -9.97
CA ALA A 13 3.87 7.59 -9.02
C ALA A 13 4.73 6.37 -8.65
N MET A 14 5.51 5.84 -9.62
CA MET A 14 6.45 4.74 -9.36
C MET A 14 7.53 5.17 -8.36
N SER A 15 8.17 6.31 -8.58
CA SER A 15 9.21 6.84 -7.68
C SER A 15 8.66 7.13 -6.29
N ALA A 16 7.46 7.71 -6.20
CA ALA A 16 6.79 7.96 -4.93
C ALA A 16 6.44 6.66 -4.17
N LEU A 17 6.04 5.61 -4.88
CA LEU A 17 5.81 4.29 -4.28
C LEU A 17 7.12 3.69 -3.74
N GLN A 18 8.20 3.72 -4.52
CA GLN A 18 9.51 3.23 -4.10
C GLN A 18 10.05 4.01 -2.89
N GLU A 19 9.86 5.34 -2.86
CA GLU A 19 10.21 6.18 -1.71
C GLU A 19 9.40 5.81 -0.47
N SER A 20 8.08 5.61 -0.62
CA SER A 20 7.20 5.20 0.48
C SER A 20 7.60 3.84 1.07
N LEU A 21 7.95 2.87 0.22
CA LEU A 21 8.41 1.55 0.65
C LEU A 21 9.76 1.64 1.40
N ARG A 22 10.73 2.38 0.84
CA ARG A 22 12.02 2.61 1.51
C ARG A 22 11.86 3.33 2.85
N TRP A 23 11.02 4.36 2.90
CA TRP A 23 10.70 5.07 4.14
C TRP A 23 10.11 4.12 5.18
N ALA A 24 9.18 3.25 4.79
CA ALA A 24 8.60 2.22 5.64
C ALA A 24 9.58 1.09 6.02
N GLY A 25 10.81 1.09 5.50
CA GLY A 25 11.77 0.00 5.73
C GLY A 25 11.39 -1.31 5.05
N ILE A 26 10.56 -1.26 4.00
CA ILE A 26 10.15 -2.41 3.20
C ILE A 26 11.04 -2.47 1.96
N TYR A 27 11.85 -3.53 1.90
CA TYR A 27 12.77 -3.79 0.80
C TYR A 27 12.29 -5.02 0.02
N TYR A 28 12.64 -5.07 -1.26
CA TYR A 28 12.36 -6.19 -2.16
C TYR A 28 13.65 -6.67 -2.80
N ASP A 29 13.75 -7.98 -3.02
CA ASP A 29 14.93 -8.63 -3.59
C ASP A 29 15.03 -8.42 -5.11
N GLU A 30 13.90 -8.25 -5.78
CA GLU A 30 13.77 -8.07 -7.22
C GLU A 30 12.81 -6.91 -7.54
N GLY A 31 13.13 -6.09 -8.54
CA GLY A 31 12.29 -4.96 -8.90
C GLY A 31 12.86 -4.04 -9.99
N PRO A 32 12.15 -2.97 -10.37
CA PRO A 32 12.53 -2.10 -11.49
C PRO A 32 13.90 -1.43 -11.33
N ASP A 33 14.28 -1.05 -10.11
CA ASP A 33 15.54 -0.38 -9.76
C ASP A 33 16.65 -1.35 -9.32
N MET A 34 16.29 -2.56 -8.91
CA MET A 34 17.23 -3.61 -8.46
C MET A 34 17.58 -4.62 -9.57
N GLY A 35 16.72 -4.77 -10.57
CA GLY A 35 16.78 -5.86 -11.54
C GLY A 35 16.39 -7.19 -10.91
N GLY A 36 16.83 -8.28 -11.54
CA GLY A 36 16.52 -9.65 -11.16
C GLY A 36 16.36 -10.56 -12.38
N PRO A 37 16.31 -11.88 -12.18
CA PRO A 37 16.34 -12.87 -13.26
C PRO A 37 15.08 -12.89 -14.13
N TYR A 38 13.94 -12.36 -13.66
CA TYR A 38 12.65 -12.41 -14.35
C TYR A 38 12.21 -11.07 -14.95
N GLY A 39 13.13 -10.10 -15.00
CA GLY A 39 12.87 -8.78 -15.55
C GLY A 39 12.47 -8.79 -17.04
N PRO A 40 11.92 -7.69 -17.57
CA PRO A 40 11.70 -6.41 -16.88
C PRO A 40 10.60 -6.48 -15.82
N TYR A 41 10.65 -5.62 -14.79
CA TYR A 41 9.67 -5.58 -13.69
C TYR A 41 8.61 -4.48 -13.88
N VAL A 42 8.45 -3.99 -15.10
CA VAL A 42 7.46 -2.97 -15.50
C VAL A 42 6.62 -3.53 -16.65
N GLN A 43 5.30 -3.57 -16.49
CA GLN A 43 4.42 -4.26 -17.46
C GLN A 43 4.40 -3.58 -18.83
N SER A 44 4.52 -2.26 -18.91
CA SER A 44 4.68 -1.55 -20.19
C SER A 44 5.93 -1.95 -20.99
N GLU A 45 6.94 -2.54 -20.35
CA GLU A 45 8.15 -3.04 -21.01
C GLU A 45 8.00 -4.51 -21.44
N ARG A 46 6.91 -5.17 -21.06
CA ARG A 46 6.62 -6.60 -21.30
C ARG A 46 5.52 -6.83 -22.33
N LEU A 47 5.11 -5.81 -23.09
CA LEU A 47 3.98 -5.92 -24.03
C LEU A 47 4.08 -7.10 -24.99
N HIS A 48 5.28 -7.34 -25.53
CA HIS A 48 5.57 -8.45 -26.44
C HIS A 48 5.24 -9.83 -25.83
N LEU A 49 5.45 -9.99 -24.52
CA LEU A 49 5.18 -11.22 -23.79
C LEU A 49 3.67 -11.48 -23.76
N TYR A 50 2.87 -10.48 -23.39
CA TYR A 50 1.42 -10.62 -23.33
C TYR A 50 0.80 -10.86 -24.70
N THR A 51 1.32 -10.21 -25.75
CA THR A 51 0.93 -10.50 -27.13
C THR A 51 1.20 -11.96 -27.50
N SER A 52 2.39 -12.48 -27.18
CA SER A 52 2.74 -13.87 -27.47
C SER A 52 1.83 -14.88 -26.75
N TYR A 53 1.51 -14.60 -25.49
CA TYR A 53 0.57 -15.39 -24.70
C TYR A 53 -0.86 -15.33 -25.25
N ALA A 54 -1.34 -14.15 -25.64
CA ALA A 54 -2.65 -14.00 -26.27
C ALA A 54 -2.72 -14.77 -27.60
N ASP A 55 -1.69 -14.71 -28.44
CA ASP A 55 -1.62 -15.46 -29.69
C ASP A 55 -1.60 -16.97 -29.44
N LYS A 56 -0.88 -17.44 -28.41
CA LYS A 56 -0.91 -18.85 -27.99
C LYS A 56 -2.34 -19.27 -27.61
N LEU A 57 -3.02 -18.48 -26.78
CA LEU A 57 -4.39 -18.77 -26.36
C LEU A 57 -5.36 -18.81 -27.53
N ILE A 58 -5.22 -17.92 -28.52
CA ILE A 58 -6.01 -17.93 -29.75
C ILE A 58 -5.75 -19.21 -30.55
N ARG A 59 -4.49 -19.56 -30.80
CA ARG A 59 -4.12 -20.79 -31.55
C ARG A 59 -4.65 -22.06 -30.89
N CYS A 60 -4.70 -22.09 -29.56
CA CYS A 60 -5.23 -23.21 -28.79
C CYS A 60 -6.77 -23.20 -28.65
N GLY A 61 -7.47 -22.24 -29.27
CA GLY A 61 -8.93 -22.11 -29.18
C GLY A 61 -9.45 -21.71 -27.80
N ARG A 62 -8.56 -21.21 -26.93
CA ARG A 62 -8.87 -20.73 -25.56
C ARG A 62 -9.17 -19.23 -25.52
N ALA A 63 -8.87 -18.50 -26.59
CA ALA A 63 -9.22 -17.09 -26.76
C ALA A 63 -9.64 -16.81 -28.20
N TYR A 64 -10.25 -15.66 -28.46
CA TYR A 64 -10.64 -15.23 -29.80
C TYR A 64 -10.60 -13.71 -29.95
N ARG A 65 -10.53 -13.24 -31.20
CA ARG A 65 -10.62 -11.83 -31.55
C ARG A 65 -12.09 -11.42 -31.66
N ASP A 66 -12.47 -10.39 -30.93
CA ASP A 66 -13.81 -9.80 -30.93
C ASP A 66 -13.76 -8.40 -31.55
N PHE A 67 -14.48 -8.24 -32.65
CA PHE A 67 -14.55 -7.00 -33.42
C PHE A 67 -15.87 -6.25 -33.19
N ARG A 68 -16.67 -6.64 -32.20
CA ARG A 68 -17.87 -5.89 -31.86
C ARG A 68 -17.48 -4.49 -31.40
N PRO A 69 -18.27 -3.46 -31.77
CA PRO A 69 -18.06 -2.13 -31.21
C PRO A 69 -18.25 -2.18 -29.68
N PRO A 70 -17.57 -1.30 -28.94
CA PRO A 70 -17.78 -1.19 -27.51
C PRO A 70 -19.26 -0.93 -27.20
N VAL A 71 -19.83 -1.75 -26.33
CA VAL A 71 -21.21 -1.60 -25.87
C VAL A 71 -21.29 -0.30 -25.06
N SER A 72 -22.09 0.67 -25.52
CA SER A 72 -22.32 1.92 -24.78
C SER A 72 -22.86 1.61 -23.38
N ARG A 73 -22.42 2.39 -22.37
CA ARG A 73 -22.94 2.29 -20.99
C ARG A 73 -24.45 2.57 -20.90
N ASP A 74 -25.00 3.29 -21.86
CA ASP A 74 -26.44 3.61 -21.93
C ASP A 74 -27.26 2.50 -22.58
N MET A 75 -26.62 1.46 -23.14
CA MET A 75 -27.36 0.30 -23.63
C MET A 75 -27.93 -0.50 -22.47
N SER A 76 -29.22 -0.80 -22.54
CA SER A 76 -29.86 -1.67 -21.56
C SER A 76 -29.12 -3.01 -21.45
N ALA A 77 -29.07 -3.57 -20.24
CA ALA A 77 -28.46 -4.89 -20.00
C ALA A 77 -29.04 -5.98 -20.93
N ARG A 78 -30.32 -5.84 -21.31
CA ARG A 78 -31.01 -6.73 -22.25
C ARG A 78 -30.52 -6.58 -23.69
N ALA A 79 -30.31 -5.36 -24.18
CA ALA A 79 -29.77 -5.12 -25.51
C ALA A 79 -28.30 -5.60 -25.63
N SER A 80 -27.51 -5.38 -24.58
CA SER A 80 -26.15 -5.91 -24.48
C SER A 80 -26.15 -7.45 -24.47
N ALA A 81 -27.08 -8.10 -23.75
CA ALA A 81 -27.22 -9.55 -23.73
C ALA A 81 -27.56 -10.14 -25.11
N ILE A 82 -28.48 -9.52 -25.86
CA ILE A 82 -28.88 -10.00 -27.20
C ILE A 82 -27.72 -9.91 -28.20
N LEU A 83 -26.93 -8.83 -28.17
CA LEU A 83 -25.72 -8.70 -29.00
C LEU A 83 -24.62 -9.70 -28.60
N ARG A 84 -24.68 -10.24 -27.38
CA ARG A 84 -23.76 -11.28 -26.91
C ARG A 84 -24.15 -12.67 -27.40
N GLU A 85 -25.42 -13.04 -27.32
CA GLU A 85 -25.92 -14.37 -27.72
C GLU A 85 -25.75 -14.68 -29.21
N ALA A 86 -25.83 -13.67 -30.08
CA ALA A 86 -25.76 -13.87 -31.54
C ALA A 86 -24.34 -13.83 -32.12
N TYR A 87 -23.31 -13.50 -31.32
CA TYR A 87 -21.97 -13.27 -31.84
C TYR A 87 -21.16 -14.56 -31.94
N LEU A 88 -20.95 -15.03 -33.16
CA LEU A 88 -19.92 -16.01 -33.46
C LEU A 88 -18.60 -15.29 -33.75
N PRO A 89 -17.51 -15.61 -33.03
CA PRO A 89 -16.19 -15.12 -33.37
C PRO A 89 -15.83 -15.49 -34.81
N PRO A 90 -15.21 -14.59 -35.59
CA PRO A 90 -14.78 -14.89 -36.94
C PRO A 90 -13.75 -16.02 -36.96
N SER A 91 -13.68 -16.76 -38.06
CA SER A 91 -12.55 -17.64 -38.33
C SER A 91 -11.25 -16.84 -38.40
N GLU A 92 -10.10 -17.51 -38.27
CA GLU A 92 -8.80 -16.84 -38.33
C GLU A 92 -8.59 -16.11 -39.67
N SER A 93 -9.07 -16.68 -40.78
CA SER A 93 -9.01 -16.05 -42.10
C SER A 93 -9.83 -14.76 -42.17
N GLU A 94 -11.08 -14.80 -41.68
CA GLU A 94 -11.96 -13.62 -41.65
C GLU A 94 -11.41 -12.56 -40.70
N ALA A 95 -10.89 -12.96 -39.54
CA ALA A 95 -10.24 -12.07 -38.61
C ALA A 95 -9.05 -11.35 -39.27
N GLN A 96 -8.21 -12.08 -40.02
CA GLN A 96 -7.07 -11.49 -40.71
C GLN A 96 -7.50 -10.49 -41.79
N GLU A 97 -8.55 -10.78 -42.57
CA GLU A 97 -9.10 -9.83 -43.54
C GLU A 97 -9.61 -8.54 -42.88
N ARG A 98 -10.30 -8.64 -41.75
CA ARG A 98 -10.80 -7.49 -41.00
C ARG A 98 -9.66 -6.66 -40.42
N ILE A 99 -8.62 -7.31 -39.90
CA ILE A 99 -7.40 -6.64 -39.43
C ILE A 99 -6.71 -5.89 -40.58
N GLN A 100 -6.60 -6.49 -41.77
CA GLN A 100 -6.04 -5.83 -42.96
C GLN A 100 -6.85 -4.61 -43.40
N ARG A 101 -8.17 -4.62 -43.17
CA ARG A 101 -9.05 -3.45 -43.40
C ARG A 101 -8.93 -2.37 -42.31
N GLY A 102 -8.11 -2.59 -41.28
CA GLY A 102 -7.93 -1.64 -40.18
C GLY A 102 -9.06 -1.67 -39.16
N GLU A 103 -9.87 -2.73 -39.12
CA GLU A 103 -10.91 -2.85 -38.10
C GLU A 103 -10.28 -3.12 -36.72
N MET A 104 -10.71 -2.34 -35.73
CA MET A 104 -10.28 -2.51 -34.34
C MET A 104 -10.92 -3.77 -33.73
N PHE A 105 -10.17 -4.46 -32.88
CA PHE A 105 -10.64 -5.64 -32.16
C PHE A 105 -10.07 -5.68 -30.75
N VAL A 106 -10.66 -6.51 -29.90
CA VAL A 106 -10.10 -6.93 -28.60
C VAL A 106 -9.86 -8.43 -28.62
N VAL A 107 -9.01 -8.94 -27.73
CA VAL A 107 -8.91 -10.40 -27.50
C VAL A 107 -9.67 -10.75 -26.23
N ARG A 108 -10.55 -11.75 -26.31
CA ARG A 108 -11.32 -12.26 -25.17
C ARG A 108 -10.90 -13.68 -24.82
N LEU A 109 -10.88 -13.97 -23.52
CA LEU A 109 -10.72 -15.33 -23.00
C LEU A 109 -12.05 -16.08 -23.13
N LYS A 110 -12.03 -17.24 -23.77
CA LYS A 110 -13.21 -18.07 -23.93
C LYS A 110 -13.55 -18.76 -22.61
N MET A 111 -14.68 -18.43 -22.01
CA MET A 111 -15.16 -19.07 -20.79
C MET A 111 -16.17 -20.17 -21.13
N ASP A 112 -16.14 -21.25 -20.36
CA ASP A 112 -17.20 -22.25 -20.40
C ASP A 112 -18.30 -21.86 -19.39
N PRO A 113 -19.54 -21.58 -19.83
CA PRO A 113 -20.65 -21.14 -18.96
C PRO A 113 -21.00 -22.15 -17.85
N GLU A 114 -20.74 -23.44 -18.06
CA GLU A 114 -21.05 -24.49 -17.09
C GLU A 114 -19.87 -24.82 -16.17
N ARG A 115 -18.69 -24.25 -16.45
CA ARG A 115 -17.49 -24.47 -15.64
C ARG A 115 -17.68 -23.86 -14.25
N THR A 116 -17.53 -24.70 -13.24
CA THR A 116 -17.42 -24.25 -11.85
C THR A 116 -15.96 -24.31 -11.42
N PHE A 117 -15.46 -23.21 -10.88
CA PHE A 117 -14.11 -23.11 -10.33
C PHE A 117 -14.20 -23.19 -8.81
N SER A 118 -13.50 -24.14 -8.21
CA SER A 118 -13.39 -24.25 -6.75
C SER A 118 -11.95 -23.95 -6.32
N TYR A 119 -11.80 -23.17 -5.26
CA TYR A 119 -10.50 -22.79 -4.72
C TYR A 119 -10.58 -22.67 -3.20
N GLU A 120 -9.51 -23.08 -2.50
CA GLU A 120 -9.38 -22.95 -1.06
C GLU A 120 -8.41 -21.82 -0.74
N ASP A 121 -8.95 -20.67 -0.34
CA ASP A 121 -8.14 -19.52 0.10
C ASP A 121 -7.69 -19.71 1.56
N VAL A 122 -6.47 -19.29 1.86
CA VAL A 122 -5.88 -19.48 3.20
C VAL A 122 -6.68 -18.77 4.30
N VAL A 123 -7.32 -17.63 4.00
CA VAL A 123 -8.04 -16.79 4.97
C VAL A 123 -9.56 -17.02 4.88
N TYR A 124 -10.09 -17.09 3.66
CA TYR A 124 -11.54 -17.19 3.40
C TYR A 124 -12.04 -18.63 3.23
N GLY A 125 -11.14 -19.61 3.18
CA GLY A 125 -11.48 -21.03 3.08
C GLY A 125 -12.03 -21.42 1.70
N PRO A 126 -12.87 -22.48 1.62
CA PRO A 126 -13.37 -23.00 0.36
C PRO A 126 -14.36 -22.03 -0.29
N MET A 127 -14.08 -21.66 -1.54
CA MET A 127 -14.90 -20.81 -2.37
C MET A 127 -15.24 -21.50 -3.69
N SER A 128 -16.42 -21.19 -4.22
CA SER A 128 -16.89 -21.69 -5.50
C SER A 128 -17.35 -20.53 -6.37
N PHE A 129 -16.86 -20.49 -7.60
CA PHE A 129 -17.12 -19.44 -8.57
C PHE A 129 -17.73 -20.05 -9.82
N ARG A 130 -18.74 -19.38 -10.37
CA ARG A 130 -19.28 -19.67 -11.69
C ARG A 130 -19.16 -18.43 -12.56
N PRO A 131 -18.88 -18.58 -13.86
CA PRO A 131 -19.04 -17.49 -14.81
C PRO A 131 -20.45 -16.93 -14.77
N ASP A 132 -20.57 -15.61 -14.90
CA ASP A 132 -21.87 -14.94 -15.01
C ASP A 132 -22.43 -15.20 -16.41
N ALA A 133 -23.26 -16.23 -16.52
CA ALA A 133 -23.84 -16.71 -17.79
C ALA A 133 -25.35 -16.40 -17.84
N ILE A 134 -25.80 -15.85 -18.97
CA ILE A 134 -27.21 -15.64 -19.27
C ILE A 134 -27.54 -16.52 -20.48
N ASN A 135 -28.55 -17.41 -20.35
CA ASN A 135 -28.95 -18.37 -21.38
C ASN A 135 -27.80 -19.24 -21.93
N GLY A 136 -26.85 -19.62 -21.07
CA GLY A 136 -25.70 -20.44 -21.47
C GLY A 136 -24.61 -19.68 -22.23
N VAL A 137 -24.60 -18.33 -22.18
CA VAL A 137 -23.56 -17.50 -22.80
C VAL A 137 -22.92 -16.60 -21.74
N THR A 138 -21.59 -16.64 -21.67
CA THR A 138 -20.76 -15.80 -20.79
C THR A 138 -20.38 -14.47 -21.43
N ASP A 139 -20.21 -13.43 -20.62
CA ASP A 139 -19.44 -12.26 -21.04
C ASP A 139 -17.94 -12.53 -20.86
N ASP A 140 -17.37 -13.17 -21.88
CA ASP A 140 -15.97 -13.55 -21.94
C ASP A 140 -15.04 -12.34 -21.70
N PRO A 141 -14.15 -12.39 -20.69
CA PRO A 141 -13.40 -11.21 -20.29
C PRO A 141 -12.37 -10.81 -21.35
N ILE A 142 -12.22 -9.50 -21.55
CA ILE A 142 -11.16 -8.94 -22.40
C ILE A 142 -9.81 -9.17 -21.72
N ILE A 143 -8.86 -9.73 -22.47
CA ILE A 143 -7.48 -10.00 -22.04
C ILE A 143 -6.47 -9.10 -22.77
N ILE A 144 -6.75 -8.71 -24.02
CA ILE A 144 -6.01 -7.66 -24.76
C ILE A 144 -7.02 -6.62 -25.22
N LYS A 145 -6.76 -5.35 -24.90
CA LYS A 145 -7.55 -4.19 -25.32
C LYS A 145 -7.27 -3.85 -26.79
N SER A 146 -8.10 -2.96 -27.35
CA SER A 146 -7.98 -2.55 -28.76
C SER A 146 -6.77 -1.69 -29.07
N ASP A 147 -6.16 -1.08 -28.06
CA ASP A 147 -4.87 -0.39 -28.15
C ASP A 147 -3.68 -1.36 -28.14
N GLY A 148 -3.92 -2.68 -28.09
CA GLY A 148 -2.90 -3.73 -28.04
C GLY A 148 -2.34 -3.99 -26.64
N TRP A 149 -2.75 -3.22 -25.62
CA TRP A 149 -2.28 -3.42 -24.25
C TRP A 149 -3.05 -4.54 -23.55
N PRO A 150 -2.42 -5.29 -22.64
CA PRO A 150 -3.12 -6.28 -21.84
C PRO A 150 -4.08 -5.62 -20.85
N THR A 151 -5.07 -6.40 -20.40
CA THR A 151 -5.79 -6.08 -19.15
C THR A 151 -5.01 -6.59 -17.94
N TYR A 152 -5.35 -6.07 -16.76
CA TYR A 152 -4.81 -6.55 -15.49
C TYR A 152 -4.86 -8.08 -15.38
N HIS A 153 -5.96 -8.71 -15.81
CA HIS A 153 -6.15 -10.16 -15.67
C HIS A 153 -5.08 -10.97 -16.41
N LEU A 154 -4.80 -10.62 -17.68
CA LEU A 154 -3.78 -11.33 -18.45
C LEU A 154 -2.39 -11.03 -17.92
N ALA A 155 -2.08 -9.75 -17.69
CA ALA A 155 -0.74 -9.34 -17.28
C ALA A 155 -0.37 -9.95 -15.91
N SER A 156 -1.27 -9.89 -14.92
CA SER A 156 -1.05 -10.49 -13.59
C SER A 156 -0.80 -11.99 -13.68
N VAL A 157 -1.63 -12.77 -14.39
CA VAL A 157 -1.46 -14.23 -14.46
C VAL A 157 -0.21 -14.63 -15.23
N VAL A 158 0.09 -13.96 -16.34
CA VAL A 158 1.30 -14.21 -17.12
C VAL A 158 2.55 -13.87 -16.30
N ASP A 159 2.59 -12.70 -15.66
CA ASP A 159 3.74 -12.29 -14.87
C ASP A 159 3.93 -13.16 -13.63
N ASP A 160 2.87 -13.49 -12.89
CA ASP A 160 2.95 -14.42 -11.75
C ASP A 160 3.52 -15.78 -12.17
N THR A 161 3.14 -16.27 -13.37
CA THR A 161 3.65 -17.53 -13.92
C THR A 161 5.13 -17.42 -14.30
N GLU A 162 5.51 -16.39 -15.05
CA GLU A 162 6.88 -16.19 -15.55
C GLU A 162 7.86 -15.82 -14.45
N MET A 163 7.40 -15.08 -13.43
CA MET A 163 8.17 -14.73 -12.24
C MET A 163 8.09 -15.81 -11.15
N CYS A 164 7.46 -16.96 -11.43
CA CYS A 164 7.40 -18.12 -10.55
C CYS A 164 6.83 -17.80 -9.15
N ILE A 165 5.80 -16.94 -9.08
CA ILE A 165 5.16 -16.56 -7.83
C ILE A 165 4.47 -17.79 -7.22
N THR A 166 4.79 -18.06 -5.95
CA THR A 166 4.23 -19.22 -5.23
C THR A 166 3.04 -18.87 -4.35
N HIS A 167 3.02 -17.64 -3.82
CA HIS A 167 1.98 -17.12 -2.93
C HIS A 167 1.60 -15.71 -3.37
N VAL A 168 0.30 -15.46 -3.54
CA VAL A 168 -0.25 -14.14 -3.87
C VAL A 168 -1.04 -13.64 -2.67
N LEU A 169 -0.45 -12.66 -1.97
CA LEU A 169 -1.08 -11.92 -0.88
C LEU A 169 -1.64 -10.60 -1.42
N ARG A 170 -2.96 -10.41 -1.40
CA ARG A 170 -3.61 -9.20 -1.94
C ARG A 170 -4.96 -8.93 -1.28
N GLY A 171 -5.50 -7.72 -1.43
CA GLY A 171 -6.80 -7.38 -0.84
C GLY A 171 -7.98 -8.22 -1.36
N GLU A 172 -8.97 -8.47 -0.50
CA GLU A 172 -10.19 -9.25 -0.80
C GLU A 172 -11.03 -8.66 -1.94
N GLU A 173 -10.84 -7.38 -2.32
CA GLU A 173 -11.51 -6.80 -3.49
C GLU A 173 -11.18 -7.51 -4.81
N TRP A 174 -10.13 -8.34 -4.82
CA TRP A 174 -9.73 -9.13 -5.97
C TRP A 174 -10.40 -10.52 -6.03
N ILE A 175 -11.10 -10.96 -4.98
CA ILE A 175 -11.85 -12.23 -4.96
C ILE A 175 -12.82 -12.34 -6.16
N PRO A 176 -13.59 -11.31 -6.54
CA PRO A 176 -14.47 -11.39 -7.72
C PRO A 176 -13.73 -11.64 -9.04
N SER A 177 -12.41 -11.42 -9.10
CA SER A 177 -11.57 -11.70 -10.28
C SER A 177 -11.05 -13.14 -10.32
N MET A 178 -11.18 -13.91 -9.24
CA MET A 178 -10.73 -15.30 -9.14
C MET A 178 -11.20 -16.20 -10.28
N PRO A 179 -12.49 -16.25 -10.69
CA PRO A 179 -12.91 -17.11 -11.79
C PRO A 179 -12.15 -16.80 -13.09
N LYS A 180 -11.81 -15.53 -13.34
CA LYS A 180 -11.05 -15.13 -14.53
C LYS A 180 -9.59 -15.58 -14.44
N HIS A 181 -8.98 -15.44 -13.26
CA HIS A 181 -7.58 -15.82 -13.07
C HIS A 181 -7.42 -17.35 -13.11
N LEU A 182 -8.31 -18.10 -12.45
CA LEU A 182 -8.33 -19.56 -12.50
C LEU A 182 -8.55 -20.08 -13.91
N ALA A 183 -9.46 -19.48 -14.67
CA ALA A 183 -9.65 -19.81 -16.09
C ALA A 183 -8.40 -19.51 -16.94
N LEU A 184 -7.68 -18.42 -16.67
CA LEU A 184 -6.42 -18.11 -17.33
C LEU A 184 -5.33 -19.12 -17.00
N TYR A 185 -5.13 -19.46 -15.72
CA TYR A 185 -4.18 -20.50 -15.31
C TYR A 185 -4.50 -21.84 -16.00
N GLU A 186 -5.77 -22.26 -16.02
CA GLU A 186 -6.21 -23.46 -16.73
C GLU A 186 -5.95 -23.37 -18.24
N ALA A 187 -6.25 -22.23 -18.88
CA ALA A 187 -6.06 -22.03 -20.31
C ALA A 187 -4.59 -21.96 -20.74
N LEU A 188 -3.70 -21.56 -19.82
CA LEU A 188 -2.25 -21.52 -20.01
C LEU A 188 -1.56 -22.85 -19.68
N ASP A 189 -2.31 -23.83 -19.16
CA ASP A 189 -1.79 -25.06 -18.57
C ASP A 189 -0.77 -24.78 -17.44
N ALA A 190 -1.01 -23.71 -16.68
CA ALA A 190 -0.16 -23.26 -15.58
C ALA A 190 -0.80 -23.56 -14.22
N LYS A 191 0.04 -23.83 -13.21
CA LYS A 191 -0.43 -24.08 -11.84
C LYS A 191 -0.69 -22.73 -11.15
N PRO A 192 -1.90 -22.49 -10.58
CA PRO A 192 -2.15 -21.28 -9.82
C PRO A 192 -1.31 -21.25 -8.52
N PRO A 193 -0.88 -20.07 -8.06
CA PRO A 193 -0.23 -19.90 -6.77
C PRO A 193 -1.21 -20.16 -5.62
N ILE A 194 -0.67 -20.15 -4.40
CA ILE A 194 -1.47 -20.10 -3.18
C ILE A 194 -1.99 -18.68 -3.02
N PHE A 195 -3.31 -18.50 -3.01
CA PHE A 195 -3.94 -17.20 -2.81
C PHE A 195 -4.24 -17.00 -1.32
N VAL A 196 -3.94 -15.79 -0.85
CA VAL A 196 -4.16 -15.33 0.51
C VAL A 196 -4.81 -13.95 0.40
N HIS A 197 -6.13 -13.89 0.46
CA HIS A 197 -6.83 -12.61 0.40
C HIS A 197 -6.83 -11.92 1.78
N LEU A 198 -6.42 -10.65 1.80
CA LEU A 198 -6.33 -9.81 2.99
C LEU A 198 -7.63 -9.00 3.14
N PRO A 199 -8.23 -8.92 4.34
CA PRO A 199 -9.45 -8.14 4.55
C PRO A 199 -9.20 -6.65 4.30
N LEU A 200 -10.23 -5.93 3.84
CA LEU A 200 -10.12 -4.51 3.58
C LEU A 200 -9.96 -3.68 4.87
N LEU A 201 -9.15 -2.63 4.77
CA LEU A 201 -9.20 -1.51 5.70
C LEU A 201 -10.46 -0.67 5.43
N ILE A 202 -11.17 -0.35 6.51
CA ILE A 202 -12.43 0.40 6.47
C ILE A 202 -12.36 1.65 7.35
N ASN A 203 -13.18 2.63 7.00
CA ASN A 203 -13.48 3.79 7.83
C ASN A 203 -14.32 3.37 9.06
N ALA A 204 -14.42 4.26 10.04
CA ALA A 204 -15.25 4.05 11.23
C ALA A 204 -16.75 3.86 10.90
N ASP A 205 -17.22 4.39 9.76
CA ASP A 205 -18.58 4.21 9.24
C ASP A 205 -18.78 2.91 8.45
N GLY A 206 -17.75 2.06 8.34
CA GLY A 206 -17.78 0.79 7.62
C GLY A 206 -17.53 0.89 6.11
N THR A 207 -17.41 2.10 5.56
CA THR A 207 -17.06 2.28 4.14
C THR A 207 -15.59 1.93 3.89
N LYS A 208 -15.24 1.56 2.65
CA LYS A 208 -13.85 1.30 2.27
C LYS A 208 -13.01 2.55 2.57
N LEU A 209 -11.85 2.36 3.22
CA LEU A 209 -10.90 3.44 3.45
C LEU A 209 -10.56 4.07 2.10
N SER A 210 -10.90 5.34 1.93
CA SER A 210 -10.78 6.04 0.65
C SER A 210 -10.33 7.46 0.88
N LYS A 211 -9.72 8.06 -0.16
CA LYS A 211 -9.11 9.40 -0.14
C LYS A 211 -10.02 10.54 0.35
N ARG A 212 -11.32 10.30 0.50
CA ARG A 212 -12.29 11.31 0.97
C ARG A 212 -12.41 11.40 2.49
N SER A 213 -11.76 10.49 3.23
CA SER A 213 -12.01 10.29 4.66
C SER A 213 -10.86 10.70 5.61
N GLY A 214 -9.77 11.30 5.10
CA GLY A 214 -8.62 11.73 5.92
C GLY A 214 -7.26 11.39 5.30
N ASP A 215 -6.23 11.25 6.13
CA ASP A 215 -4.86 10.88 5.76
C ASP A 215 -4.79 9.41 5.33
N VAL A 216 -5.04 9.14 4.05
CA VAL A 216 -5.00 7.77 3.50
C VAL A 216 -3.69 7.48 2.78
N ARG A 217 -2.89 8.50 2.45
CA ARG A 217 -1.61 8.29 1.74
C ARG A 217 -0.49 8.15 2.76
N VAL A 218 0.44 7.24 2.49
CA VAL A 218 1.68 7.10 3.29
C VAL A 218 2.43 8.43 3.38
N ALA A 219 2.47 9.20 2.30
CA ALA A 219 3.07 10.55 2.27
C ALA A 219 2.48 11.51 3.31
N ASP A 220 1.17 11.44 3.59
CA ASP A 220 0.53 12.31 4.58
C ASP A 220 1.11 12.00 5.99
N TYR A 221 1.34 10.71 6.29
CA TYR A 221 1.99 10.31 7.55
C TYR A 221 3.47 10.71 7.62
N MET A 222 4.18 10.65 6.49
CA MET A 222 5.58 11.11 6.39
C MET A 222 5.69 12.61 6.72
N GLU A 223 4.85 13.43 6.08
CA GLU A 223 4.83 14.88 6.23
C GLU A 223 4.46 15.33 7.65
N GLN A 224 3.58 14.58 8.33
CA GLN A 224 3.21 14.82 9.73
C GLN A 224 4.28 14.36 10.74
N GLY A 225 5.30 13.65 10.28
CA GLY A 225 6.44 13.24 11.10
C GLY A 225 6.19 12.01 11.96
N TRP A 226 5.25 11.15 11.58
CA TRP A 226 5.12 9.81 12.17
C TRP A 226 6.39 9.00 11.91
N GLU A 227 6.77 8.13 12.84
CA GLU A 227 7.87 7.20 12.62
C GLU A 227 7.43 6.07 11.69
N PRO A 228 8.27 5.63 10.74
CA PRO A 228 7.90 4.57 9.80
C PRO A 228 7.58 3.25 10.50
N GLU A 229 8.32 2.91 11.56
CA GLU A 229 8.09 1.71 12.37
C GLU A 229 6.70 1.73 13.00
N THR A 230 6.15 2.90 13.31
CA THR A 230 4.80 3.05 13.84
C THR A 230 3.75 2.66 12.82
N LEU A 231 3.84 3.18 11.60
CA LEU A 231 2.84 2.92 10.57
C LEU A 231 2.86 1.44 10.17
N VAL A 232 4.05 0.88 9.96
CA VAL A 232 4.21 -0.56 9.68
C VAL A 232 3.62 -1.41 10.78
N ASN A 233 3.97 -1.11 12.03
CA ASN A 233 3.48 -1.87 13.18
C ASN A 233 1.96 -1.77 13.33
N LEU A 234 1.37 -0.59 13.12
CA LEU A 234 -0.08 -0.43 13.13
C LEU A 234 -0.75 -1.27 12.04
N VAL A 235 -0.27 -1.18 10.80
CA VAL A 235 -0.84 -1.92 9.66
C VAL A 235 -0.67 -3.43 9.85
N ALA A 236 0.46 -3.87 10.39
CA ALA A 236 0.69 -5.28 10.68
C ALA A 236 -0.19 -5.82 11.81
N LEU A 237 -0.69 -4.98 12.72
CA LEU A 237 -1.68 -5.34 13.74
C LEU A 237 -3.11 -5.33 13.19
N THR A 238 -3.37 -4.61 12.10
CA THR A 238 -4.70 -4.58 11.47
C THR A 238 -4.90 -5.77 10.54
N GLY A 239 -5.74 -6.72 10.96
CA GLY A 239 -6.03 -7.93 10.18
C GLY A 239 -5.18 -9.14 10.53
N TYR A 240 -4.38 -9.06 11.60
CA TYR A 240 -3.53 -10.16 12.07
C TYR A 240 -3.67 -10.36 13.58
N SER A 241 -3.84 -11.61 14.01
CA SER A 241 -3.90 -11.97 15.44
C SER A 241 -2.54 -12.44 15.93
N TYR A 242 -1.86 -11.64 16.75
CA TYR A 242 -0.65 -12.09 17.44
C TYR A 242 -1.04 -12.90 18.69
N ALA A 243 -0.44 -14.10 18.87
CA ALA A 243 -0.67 -14.88 20.08
C ALA A 243 -0.11 -14.15 21.33
N ASN A 244 -0.78 -14.32 22.47
CA ASN A 244 -0.41 -13.84 23.81
C ASN A 244 -0.58 -12.32 24.07
N LEU A 245 -1.81 -11.81 23.93
CA LEU A 245 -2.21 -10.44 24.30
C LEU A 245 -2.56 -10.30 25.80
N GLU A 246 -1.69 -10.72 26.71
CA GLU A 246 -1.93 -10.45 28.14
C GLU A 246 -1.38 -9.08 28.60
N HIS A 247 -0.57 -8.38 27.80
CA HIS A 247 0.07 -7.11 28.20
C HIS A 247 0.08 -6.05 27.08
N ALA A 248 -0.22 -4.80 27.42
CA ALA A 248 -0.33 -3.67 26.47
C ALA A 248 0.98 -3.29 25.74
N ASP A 249 2.15 -3.63 26.30
CA ASP A 249 3.46 -3.40 25.66
C ASP A 249 3.78 -4.41 24.55
N HIS A 250 3.02 -5.50 24.42
CA HIS A 250 3.22 -6.50 23.38
C HIS A 250 3.00 -5.95 21.97
N ASP A 251 2.18 -4.91 21.84
CA ASP A 251 1.83 -4.34 20.52
C ASP A 251 2.96 -3.48 19.94
N VAL A 252 4.03 -3.18 20.68
CA VAL A 252 5.16 -2.36 20.16
C VAL A 252 6.21 -3.28 19.52
N LYS A 253 5.94 -3.76 18.30
CA LYS A 253 6.82 -4.66 17.55
C LYS A 253 7.77 -3.90 16.63
N THR A 254 9.01 -4.38 16.52
CA THR A 254 9.95 -3.95 15.47
C THR A 254 9.71 -4.75 14.19
N MET A 255 10.23 -4.30 13.04
CA MET A 255 10.17 -5.08 11.79
C MET A 255 10.69 -6.53 11.97
N ASN A 256 11.79 -6.71 12.72
CA ASN A 256 12.33 -8.03 13.01
C ASN A 256 11.38 -8.88 13.86
N ASP A 257 10.68 -8.28 14.82
CA ASP A 257 9.66 -8.99 15.60
C ASP A 257 8.48 -9.40 14.72
N LEU A 258 8.02 -8.51 13.85
CA LEU A 258 6.94 -8.80 12.90
C LEU A 258 7.31 -9.96 11.97
N ILE A 259 8.51 -9.94 11.39
CA ILE A 259 9.00 -11.02 10.51
C ILE A 259 9.10 -12.34 11.28
N ARG A 260 9.70 -12.33 12.47
CA ARG A 260 9.89 -13.54 13.29
C ARG A 260 8.56 -14.16 13.71
N ASP A 261 7.58 -13.34 14.07
CA ASP A 261 6.32 -13.78 14.67
C ASP A 261 5.23 -14.05 13.60
N PHE A 262 5.48 -13.78 12.32
CA PHE A 262 4.49 -13.91 11.25
C PHE A 262 4.19 -15.37 10.87
N GLU A 263 2.90 -15.67 10.80
CA GLU A 263 2.31 -16.95 10.44
C GLU A 263 1.04 -16.71 9.62
N LEU A 264 0.99 -17.25 8.39
CA LEU A 264 -0.14 -17.05 7.46
C LEU A 264 -1.51 -17.42 8.06
N THR A 265 -1.56 -18.47 8.88
CA THR A 265 -2.79 -19.01 9.49
C THR A 265 -3.43 -18.08 10.53
N ARG A 266 -2.75 -17.01 10.94
CA ARG A 266 -3.24 -16.04 11.92
C ARG A 266 -3.78 -14.75 11.30
N ILE A 267 -3.77 -14.66 9.98
CA ILE A 267 -4.47 -13.59 9.27
C ILE A 267 -5.96 -13.75 9.52
N SER A 268 -6.60 -12.68 9.98
CA SER A 268 -8.05 -12.65 10.22
C SER A 268 -8.80 -12.31 8.92
N HIS A 269 -10.02 -12.83 8.78
CA HIS A 269 -10.94 -12.44 7.70
C HIS A 269 -11.76 -11.17 8.05
N THR A 270 -11.55 -10.59 9.24
CA THR A 270 -12.33 -9.43 9.71
C THR A 270 -11.75 -8.13 9.17
N ARG A 271 -12.59 -7.30 8.54
CA ARG A 271 -12.23 -5.93 8.13
C ARG A 271 -11.87 -5.09 9.35
N ALA A 272 -10.79 -4.31 9.23
CA ALA A 272 -10.27 -3.52 10.33
C ALA A 272 -10.33 -2.02 10.04
N THR A 273 -10.63 -1.24 11.07
CA THR A 273 -10.41 0.21 11.04
C THR A 273 -8.95 0.52 11.40
N LEU A 274 -8.47 1.71 11.06
CA LEU A 274 -7.18 2.23 11.52
C LEU A 274 -7.40 3.07 12.79
N PRO A 275 -7.11 2.54 14.00
CA PRO A 275 -7.32 3.28 15.25
C PRO A 275 -6.25 4.36 15.43
N MET A 276 -6.62 5.63 15.26
CA MET A 276 -5.69 6.77 15.41
C MET A 276 -5.10 6.88 16.83
N ASP A 277 -5.86 6.54 17.87
CA ASP A 277 -5.32 6.51 19.25
C ASP A 277 -4.21 5.47 19.40
N LYS A 278 -4.32 4.35 18.67
CA LYS A 278 -3.26 3.33 18.64
C LYS A 278 -2.04 3.82 17.87
N LEU A 279 -2.23 4.56 16.78
CA LEU A 279 -1.13 5.21 16.06
C LEU A 279 -0.34 6.13 16.99
N VAL A 280 -1.01 6.99 17.75
CA VAL A 280 -0.39 7.87 18.76
C VAL A 280 0.36 7.07 19.82
N PHE A 281 -0.28 6.04 20.38
CA PHE A 281 0.34 5.16 21.37
C PHE A 281 1.62 4.52 20.83
N LEU A 282 1.56 3.91 19.66
CA LEU A 282 2.70 3.24 19.03
C LEU A 282 3.82 4.24 18.71
N ASN A 283 3.47 5.45 18.24
CA ASN A 283 4.48 6.44 17.88
C ASN A 283 5.27 6.93 19.07
N LYS A 284 4.62 7.16 20.21
CA LYS A 284 5.32 7.52 21.46
C LYS A 284 6.33 6.46 21.87
N HIS A 285 5.95 5.18 21.77
CA HIS A 285 6.84 4.08 22.15
C HIS A 285 8.00 3.90 21.18
N HIS A 286 7.73 3.97 19.86
CA HIS A 286 8.78 3.89 18.85
C HIS A 286 9.74 5.08 18.90
N LEU A 287 9.23 6.30 19.08
CA LEU A 287 10.05 7.49 19.27
C LEU A 287 10.91 7.37 20.53
N ALA A 288 10.36 6.88 21.64
CA ALA A 288 11.13 6.65 22.88
C ALA A 288 12.26 5.63 22.67
N LYS A 289 11.99 4.50 22.00
CA LYS A 289 13.00 3.50 21.63
C LYS A 289 14.09 4.11 20.75
N LYS A 290 13.70 4.93 19.76
CA LYS A 290 14.60 5.61 18.83
C LYS A 290 15.49 6.64 19.54
N LEU A 291 14.95 7.40 20.48
CA LEU A 291 15.70 8.33 21.32
C LEU A 291 16.69 7.61 22.24
N ALA A 292 16.30 6.48 22.82
CA ALA A 292 17.22 5.65 23.60
C ALA A 292 18.37 5.13 22.73
N LEU A 293 18.08 4.63 21.53
CA LEU A 293 19.09 4.16 20.58
C LEU A 293 20.03 5.28 20.11
N ALA A 294 19.52 6.50 19.92
CA ALA A 294 20.32 7.67 19.52
C ALA A 294 21.42 8.05 20.54
N THR A 295 21.38 7.53 21.78
CA THR A 295 22.45 7.72 22.76
C THR A 295 23.72 6.90 22.44
N THR A 296 23.57 5.81 21.68
CA THR A 296 24.65 4.86 21.36
C THR A 296 24.85 4.65 19.86
N CYS A 297 23.89 5.06 19.03
CA CYS A 297 23.93 4.94 17.57
C CYS A 297 23.96 6.32 16.90
N GLU A 298 25.10 6.68 16.31
CA GLU A 298 25.27 7.97 15.62
C GLU A 298 24.35 8.12 14.42
N GLN A 299 24.08 7.03 13.69
CA GLN A 299 23.17 7.08 12.54
C GLN A 299 21.74 7.45 12.97
N THR A 300 21.24 6.84 14.04
CA THR A 300 19.92 7.17 14.61
C THR A 300 19.89 8.59 15.18
N ARG A 301 20.98 9.02 15.81
CA ARG A 301 21.14 10.39 16.30
C ARG A 301 21.02 11.40 15.16
N GLN A 302 21.73 11.17 14.05
CA GLN A 302 21.68 12.06 12.89
C GLN A 302 20.33 12.02 12.16
N ASP A 303 19.65 10.87 12.10
CA ASP A 303 18.29 10.77 11.55
C ASP A 303 17.33 11.73 12.28
N ILE A 304 17.27 11.66 13.61
CA ILE A 304 16.43 12.56 14.42
C ILE A 304 16.83 14.02 14.19
N LEU A 305 18.13 14.33 14.29
CA LEU A 305 18.63 15.70 14.16
C LEU A 305 18.36 16.29 12.78
N SER A 306 18.53 15.52 11.70
CA SER A 306 18.30 15.98 10.33
C SER A 306 16.87 16.46 10.09
N ARG A 307 15.89 15.82 10.74
CA ARG A 307 14.46 16.17 10.64
C ARG A 307 14.10 17.41 11.46
N ILE A 308 14.70 17.59 12.64
CA ILE A 308 14.28 18.62 13.60
C ILE A 308 15.18 19.86 13.62
N ARG A 309 16.49 19.72 13.39
CA ARG A 309 17.49 20.80 13.45
C ARG A 309 17.16 21.96 12.49
N PRO A 310 16.76 21.73 11.23
CA PRO A 310 16.41 22.84 10.32
C PRO A 310 15.23 23.67 10.84
N ILE A 311 14.23 23.02 11.41
CA ILE A 311 13.02 23.68 11.93
C ILE A 311 13.37 24.51 13.17
N ILE A 312 14.10 23.93 14.13
CA ILE A 312 14.55 24.65 15.33
C ILE A 312 15.44 25.82 14.96
N THR A 313 16.36 25.65 14.01
CA THR A 313 17.26 26.72 13.56
C THR A 313 16.47 27.87 12.92
N SER A 314 15.47 27.54 12.10
CA SER A 314 14.60 28.53 11.46
C SER A 314 13.78 29.32 12.48
N TRP A 315 13.21 28.65 13.50
CA TRP A 315 12.27 29.27 14.43
C TRP A 315 12.96 29.97 15.62
N TYR A 316 14.07 29.40 16.10
CA TYR A 316 14.70 29.79 17.37
C TYR A 316 16.19 30.14 17.23
N GLY A 317 16.75 30.07 16.02
CA GLY A 317 18.17 30.21 15.76
C GLY A 317 18.97 28.96 16.12
N HIS A 318 20.28 29.00 15.87
CA HIS A 318 21.16 27.86 16.08
C HIS A 318 21.17 27.38 17.55
N ARG A 319 21.11 26.06 17.74
CA ARG A 319 21.27 25.37 19.03
C ARG A 319 22.16 24.16 18.81
N SER A 320 22.92 23.77 19.84
CA SER A 320 23.76 22.57 19.74
C SER A 320 22.90 21.31 19.59
N ASP A 321 23.44 20.31 18.91
CA ASP A 321 22.77 19.03 18.71
C ASP A 321 22.42 18.34 20.03
N ASP A 322 23.31 18.41 21.02
CA ASP A 322 23.06 17.90 22.37
C ASP A 322 21.86 18.59 23.04
N TYR A 323 21.77 19.92 22.90
CA TYR A 323 20.67 20.68 23.44
C TYR A 323 19.34 20.29 22.78
N ILE A 324 19.32 20.20 21.45
CA ILE A 324 18.13 19.80 20.69
C ILE A 324 17.65 18.42 21.14
N LEU A 325 18.55 17.43 21.20
CA LEU A 325 18.19 16.07 21.60
C LEU A 325 17.69 16.01 23.03
N ARG A 326 18.30 16.73 23.97
CA ARG A 326 17.79 16.83 25.35
C ARG A 326 16.38 17.40 25.41
N VAL A 327 16.06 18.41 24.59
CA VAL A 327 14.71 18.97 24.52
C VAL A 327 13.73 17.94 23.95
N VAL A 328 14.10 17.24 22.88
CA VAL A 328 13.27 16.17 22.30
C VAL A 328 13.03 15.04 23.31
N THR A 329 14.07 14.56 23.99
CA THR A 329 13.98 13.53 25.03
C THR A 329 13.10 13.99 26.20
N LEU A 330 13.22 15.23 26.65
CA LEU A 330 12.37 15.79 27.69
C LEU A 330 10.89 15.91 27.24
N GLY A 331 10.69 16.24 25.96
CA GLY A 331 9.39 16.41 25.34
C GLY A 331 8.70 15.09 24.96
N GLN A 332 9.38 13.94 25.01
CA GLN A 332 8.89 12.67 24.45
C GLN A 332 7.51 12.22 24.96
N GLN A 333 7.14 12.60 26.19
CA GLN A 333 5.83 12.26 26.78
C GLN A 333 4.74 13.31 26.47
N ARG A 334 5.12 14.46 25.91
CA ARG A 334 4.27 15.64 25.65
C ARG A 334 3.95 15.86 24.18
N VAL A 335 4.69 15.18 23.30
CA VAL A 335 4.52 15.25 21.85
C VAL A 335 4.08 13.89 21.32
N ASP A 336 3.28 13.90 20.27
CA ASP A 336 2.88 12.68 19.57
C ASP A 336 3.86 12.38 18.44
N THR A 337 4.44 13.41 17.80
CA THR A 337 5.46 13.30 16.76
C THR A 337 6.64 14.24 17.01
N LEU A 338 7.79 13.95 16.38
CA LEU A 338 8.99 14.78 16.48
C LEU A 338 8.72 16.23 16.02
N LEU A 339 7.86 16.41 15.02
CA LEU A 339 7.58 17.71 14.41
C LEU A 339 6.71 18.62 15.29
N GLN A 340 6.11 18.10 16.36
CA GLN A 340 5.40 18.91 17.35
C GLN A 340 6.33 19.55 18.39
N VAL A 341 7.60 19.11 18.49
CA VAL A 341 8.57 19.62 19.48
C VAL A 341 8.78 21.14 19.39
N PRO A 342 8.98 21.76 18.21
CA PRO A 342 9.25 23.19 18.12
C PRO A 342 8.12 24.00 18.78
N GLU A 343 6.87 23.67 18.46
CA GLU A 343 5.70 24.35 19.02
C GLU A 343 5.46 24.00 20.49
N ARG A 344 5.34 22.70 20.82
CA ARG A 344 4.93 22.26 22.17
C ARG A 344 6.02 22.44 23.23
N MET A 345 7.27 22.58 22.82
CA MET A 345 8.40 22.80 23.72
C MET A 345 9.05 24.18 23.52
N ALA A 346 8.33 25.13 22.90
CA ALA A 346 8.82 26.48 22.60
C ALA A 346 9.41 27.22 23.80
N TYR A 347 8.88 27.00 25.01
CA TYR A 347 9.34 27.61 26.26
C TYR A 347 10.75 27.17 26.68
N LEU A 348 11.33 26.14 26.05
CA LEU A 348 12.73 25.78 26.26
C LEU A 348 13.65 26.60 25.34
N PHE A 349 13.17 27.03 24.18
CA PHE A 349 13.98 27.76 23.19
C PHE A 349 13.93 29.27 23.31
N THR A 350 12.87 29.81 23.90
CA THR A 350 12.59 31.25 24.03
C THR A 350 12.68 31.69 25.48
N GLU A 351 13.36 32.80 25.74
CA GLU A 351 13.38 33.38 27.08
C GLU A 351 12.01 33.96 27.48
N PRO A 352 11.58 33.76 28.73
CA PRO A 352 10.34 34.34 29.21
C PRO A 352 10.43 35.87 29.27
N ARG A 353 9.32 36.53 28.94
CA ARG A 353 9.15 37.98 29.08
C ARG A 353 8.90 38.35 30.54
N TRP A 354 9.98 38.61 31.27
CA TRP A 354 9.98 38.90 32.71
C TRP A 354 9.23 40.18 33.11
N ASP A 355 8.88 41.02 32.15
CA ASP A 355 8.14 42.27 32.29
C ASP A 355 6.61 42.09 32.32
N THR A 356 6.11 40.86 32.15
CA THR A 356 4.67 40.56 32.25
C THR A 356 4.21 40.44 33.71
N ASP A 357 2.94 40.78 33.99
CA ASP A 357 2.37 40.67 35.34
C ASP A 357 2.42 39.24 35.88
N THR A 358 2.16 38.25 35.02
CA THR A 358 2.28 36.83 35.36
C THR A 358 3.71 36.45 35.79
N CYS A 359 4.73 36.91 35.07
CA CYS A 359 6.12 36.63 35.44
C CYS A 359 6.54 37.38 36.71
N ARG A 360 6.06 38.62 36.92
CA ARG A 360 6.27 39.36 38.18
C ARG A 360 5.67 38.61 39.38
N ALA A 361 4.44 38.13 39.25
CA ALA A 361 3.74 37.37 40.29
C ALA A 361 4.45 36.04 40.58
N PHE A 362 4.88 35.30 39.55
CA PHE A 362 5.67 34.07 39.70
C PHE A 362 7.02 34.34 40.38
N ARG A 363 7.74 35.39 39.99
CA ARG A 363 9.01 35.74 40.63
C ARG A 363 8.85 36.10 42.10
N ALA A 364 7.72 36.70 42.48
CA ALA A 364 7.40 37.01 43.87
C ALA A 364 7.03 35.76 44.70
N SER A 365 6.53 34.69 44.06
CA SER A 365 6.16 33.43 44.73
C SER A 365 7.32 32.44 44.90
N VAL A 366 8.43 32.64 44.18
CA VAL A 366 9.64 31.79 44.29
C VAL A 366 10.64 32.42 45.27
N PRO A 367 11.12 31.68 46.30
CA PRO A 367 12.16 32.17 47.19
C PRO A 367 13.41 32.63 46.41
N THR A 368 13.86 33.86 46.66
CA THR A 368 15.01 34.49 45.99
C THR A 368 16.28 33.62 45.94
N PRO A 369 16.65 32.84 46.98
CA PRO A 369 17.80 31.95 46.92
C PRO A 369 17.66 30.86 45.84
N SER A 370 16.50 30.21 45.76
CA SER A 370 16.21 29.16 44.78
C SER A 370 16.20 29.69 43.35
N PHE A 371 15.63 30.90 43.16
CA PHE A 371 15.64 31.55 41.85
C PHE A 371 17.07 31.91 41.40
N ARG A 372 17.90 32.45 42.30
CA ARG A 372 19.30 32.79 42.00
C ARG A 372 20.15 31.57 41.68
N GLN A 373 19.93 30.44 42.37
CA GLN A 373 20.64 29.20 42.08
C GLN A 373 20.38 28.73 40.64
N VAL A 374 19.11 28.65 40.23
CA VAL A 374 18.72 28.21 38.87
C VAL A 374 19.15 29.23 37.80
N ALA A 375 19.05 30.54 38.09
CA ALA A 375 19.46 31.58 37.16
C ALA A 375 20.98 31.60 36.94
N ASN A 376 21.78 31.41 37.99
CA ASN A 376 23.25 31.38 37.89
C ASN A 376 23.74 30.11 37.17
N GLU A 377 23.07 28.96 37.34
CA GLU A 377 23.38 27.73 36.61
C GLU A 377 23.10 27.84 35.09
N ARG A 378 22.18 28.72 34.68
CA ARG A 378 21.91 29.02 33.26
C ARG A 378 22.91 29.96 32.59
N VAL A 379 23.64 30.78 33.36
CA VAL A 379 24.68 31.67 32.80
C VAL A 379 25.98 30.90 32.50
N HIS A 380 26.12 29.68 33.03
CA HIS A 380 27.31 28.85 32.91
C HIS A 380 27.13 27.57 32.06
N ARG A 381 26.01 27.42 31.34
CA ARG A 381 25.72 26.33 30.40
C ARG A 381 25.13 26.91 29.12
#